data_AF-A0A382JGX2-F1
#
_entry.id   AF-A0A382JGX2-F1
#
_cell.length_a   1.000
_cell.length_b   1.000
_cell.length_c   1.000
_cell.angle_alpha   90.00
_cell.angle_beta   90.00
_cell.angle_gamma   90.00
#
_symmetry.space_group_name_H-M   'P 1'
#
loop_
_entity.id
_entity.type
_entity.pdbx_description
1 polymer ?
#
loop_
_entity_poly.entity_id
_entity_poly.type
_entity_poly.pdbx_seq_one_letter_code
_entity_poly.pdbx_strand_id
1 'polypeptide(L)'
;MKSLTRNWQTYVGFSFKSLAIISLLLLVMFVSSFTDCSKVPTAVDVASSALKSVPAYTYKIVNTYVHDHRGFTQGLVFEGGFLYEGTGLRAQSSLRRVALETGAILQLHRLPDH
;
A
#
# COMPACT_ATOMS: atom_id res chain seq x y z
N MET A 1 -45.59 -52.72 -18.08
CA MET A 1 -46.50 -53.42 -17.15
C MET A 1 -46.12 -53.04 -15.73
N LYS A 2 -47.09 -52.61 -14.89
CA LYS A 2 -46.98 -51.94 -13.56
C LYS A 2 -46.66 -50.44 -13.67
N SER A 3 -47.63 -49.53 -13.80
CA SER A 3 -48.59 -49.08 -12.76
C SER A 3 -47.92 -48.94 -11.39
N LEU A 4 -47.78 -47.71 -10.91
CA LEU A 4 -48.41 -47.26 -9.66
C LEU A 4 -48.17 -45.77 -9.44
N THR A 5 -49.29 -45.11 -9.18
CA THR A 5 -49.53 -43.72 -8.82
C THR A 5 -48.81 -43.29 -7.54
N ARG A 6 -48.34 -42.02 -7.49
CA ARG A 6 -48.48 -41.24 -6.25
C ARG A 6 -48.29 -39.74 -6.48
N ASN A 7 -49.42 -39.05 -6.41
CA ASN A 7 -49.55 -37.61 -6.31
C ASN A 7 -48.78 -37.09 -5.07
N TRP A 8 -47.87 -36.14 -5.28
CA TRP A 8 -47.26 -35.33 -4.22
C TRP A 8 -47.64 -33.85 -4.40
N GLN A 9 -48.91 -33.59 -4.69
CA GLN A 9 -49.48 -32.25 -4.49
C GLN A 9 -49.84 -32.11 -3.01
N THR A 10 -48.95 -31.51 -2.23
CA THR A 10 -49.19 -30.71 -0.99
C THR A 10 -47.84 -30.42 -0.34
N TYR A 11 -47.75 -29.31 0.41
CA TYR A 11 -46.53 -28.62 0.88
C TYR A 11 -45.88 -27.78 -0.24
N VAL A 12 -46.05 -26.47 -0.32
CA VAL A 12 -45.87 -25.50 0.77
C VAL A 12 -46.64 -24.21 0.48
N GLY A 13 -47.68 -23.92 1.27
CA GLY A 13 -48.31 -22.61 1.30
C GLY A 13 -47.49 -21.66 2.17
N PHE A 14 -46.64 -20.83 1.58
CA PHE A 14 -45.93 -19.77 2.30
C PHE A 14 -46.75 -18.48 2.25
N SER A 15 -47.34 -18.10 3.39
CA SER A 15 -47.95 -16.78 3.57
C SER A 15 -46.86 -15.69 3.55
N PHE A 16 -47.11 -14.57 2.86
CA PHE A 16 -46.19 -13.41 2.72
C PHE A 16 -45.65 -12.88 4.07
N LYS A 17 -46.36 -13.10 5.17
CA LYS A 17 -45.92 -12.74 6.53
C LYS A 17 -44.68 -13.52 6.98
N SER A 18 -44.46 -14.73 6.47
CA SER A 18 -43.32 -15.59 6.81
C SER A 18 -42.02 -15.14 6.13
N LEU A 19 -42.09 -14.61 4.90
CA LEU A 19 -40.91 -14.07 4.20
C LEU A 19 -40.39 -12.77 4.82
N ALA A 20 -41.27 -11.93 5.36
CA ALA A 20 -40.87 -10.69 6.04
C ALA A 20 -40.09 -10.97 7.34
N ILE A 21 -40.47 -12.02 8.08
CA ILE A 21 -39.78 -12.44 9.32
C ILE A 21 -38.41 -13.04 8.99
N ILE A 22 -38.31 -13.85 7.94
CA ILE A 22 -37.03 -14.41 7.48
C ILE A 22 -36.09 -13.30 6.98
N SER A 23 -36.60 -12.29 6.27
CA SER A 23 -35.83 -11.11 5.85
C SER A 23 -35.31 -10.30 7.04
N LEU A 24 -36.15 -10.08 8.06
CA LEU A 24 -35.74 -9.37 9.29
C LEU A 24 -34.70 -10.16 10.10
N LEU A 25 -34.83 -11.49 10.18
CA LEU A 25 -33.85 -12.36 10.84
C LEU A 25 -32.51 -12.39 10.10
N LEU A 26 -32.53 -12.44 8.76
CA LEU A 26 -31.32 -12.38 7.94
C LEU A 26 -30.62 -11.01 8.05
N LEU A 27 -31.38 -9.92 8.12
CA LEU A 27 -30.84 -8.58 8.34
C LEU A 27 -30.19 -8.45 9.71
N VAL A 28 -30.83 -8.93 10.79
CA VAL A 28 -30.27 -8.92 12.15
C VAL A 28 -28.98 -9.75 12.25
N MET A 29 -28.93 -10.91 11.58
CA MET A 29 -27.71 -11.72 11.51
C MET A 29 -26.59 -11.03 10.71
N PHE A 30 -26.92 -10.27 9.67
CA PHE A 30 -25.93 -9.54 8.87
C PHE A 30 -25.33 -8.34 9.62
N VAL A 31 -26.13 -7.59 10.39
CA VAL A 31 -25.62 -6.45 11.19
C VAL A 31 -24.74 -6.91 12.37
N SER A 32 -24.95 -8.14 12.87
CA SER A 32 -24.18 -8.69 13.99
C SER A 32 -22.71 -9.01 13.66
N SER A 33 -22.33 -8.96 12.37
CA SER A 33 -20.96 -9.25 11.91
C SER A 33 -20.06 -8.01 11.74
N PHE A 34 -20.57 -6.80 12.03
CA PHE A 34 -19.82 -5.54 11.86
C PHE A 34 -19.39 -4.86 13.18
N THR A 35 -19.65 -5.48 14.33
CA THR A 35 -19.24 -4.98 15.65
C THR A 35 -18.22 -5.91 16.31
N ASP A 36 -17.02 -6.02 15.74
CA ASP A 36 -15.85 -6.47 16.49
C ASP A 36 -14.67 -5.52 16.20
N CYS A 37 -14.77 -4.32 16.77
CA CYS A 37 -13.66 -3.37 16.85
C CYS A 37 -13.21 -3.30 18.30
N SER A 38 -12.67 -4.39 18.87
CA SER A 38 -11.94 -4.36 20.15
C SER A 38 -11.19 -5.67 20.42
N LYS A 39 -10.11 -5.92 19.67
CA LYS A 39 -8.94 -6.62 20.22
C LYS A 39 -7.67 -5.96 19.68
N VAL A 40 -7.40 -4.76 20.17
CA VAL A 40 -6.05 -4.20 20.12
C VAL A 40 -5.21 -5.02 21.11
N PRO A 41 -4.15 -5.72 20.69
CA PRO A 41 -3.25 -6.39 21.62
C PRO A 41 -2.62 -5.34 22.54
N THR A 42 -3.00 -5.38 23.81
CA THR A 42 -2.39 -4.59 24.87
C THR A 42 -1.00 -5.13 25.17
N ALA A 43 -0.02 -4.22 25.08
CA ALA A 43 1.31 -4.28 25.67
C ALA A 43 2.13 -5.55 25.35
N VAL A 44 2.97 -5.43 24.32
CA VAL A 44 4.15 -6.27 24.19
C VAL A 44 5.09 -5.88 25.34
N ASP A 45 5.30 -6.78 26.29
CA ASP A 45 6.35 -6.69 27.31
C ASP A 45 7.71 -6.75 26.60
N VAL A 46 8.20 -5.59 26.14
CA VAL A 46 9.58 -5.46 25.66
C VAL A 46 10.45 -5.42 26.90
N ALA A 47 10.93 -6.60 27.30
CA ALA A 47 12.02 -6.75 28.24
C ALA A 47 13.14 -5.78 27.85
N SER A 48 13.45 -4.86 28.76
CA SER A 48 14.50 -3.85 28.64
C SER A 48 15.86 -4.54 28.58
N SER A 49 16.24 -5.04 27.40
CA SER A 49 17.63 -5.27 27.06
C SER A 49 18.31 -3.91 27.06
N ALA A 50 19.37 -3.73 27.85
CA ALA A 50 20.15 -2.50 27.85
C ALA A 50 20.54 -2.13 26.41
N LEU A 51 19.80 -1.17 25.84
CA LEU A 51 19.99 -0.74 24.46
C LEU A 51 21.37 -0.09 24.39
N LYS A 52 22.31 -0.80 23.78
CA LYS A 52 23.60 -0.21 23.39
C LYS A 52 23.29 1.00 22.52
N SER A 53 23.74 2.18 22.93
CA SER A 53 23.44 3.42 22.20
C SER A 53 24.00 3.33 20.78
N VAL A 54 23.20 3.73 19.79
CA VAL A 54 23.63 3.81 18.40
C VAL A 54 24.66 4.95 18.30
N PRO A 55 25.88 4.71 17.78
CA PRO A 55 26.87 5.78 17.62
C PRO A 55 26.34 6.89 16.70
N ALA A 56 26.49 8.14 17.14
CA ALA A 56 26.21 9.31 16.31
C ALA A 56 27.47 9.70 15.53
N TYR A 57 27.34 9.88 14.22
CA TYR A 57 28.41 10.35 13.35
C TYR A 57 28.19 11.81 12.97
N THR A 58 29.29 12.55 12.80
CA THR A 58 29.29 13.88 12.20
C THR A 58 29.96 13.82 10.82
N TYR A 59 29.98 14.93 10.09
CA TYR A 59 30.55 15.01 8.75
C TYR A 59 31.50 16.21 8.61
N LYS A 60 32.41 16.12 7.63
CA LYS A 60 33.23 17.22 7.16
C LYS A 60 32.93 17.42 5.67
N ILE A 61 32.70 18.65 5.25
CA ILE A 61 32.55 18.96 3.83
C ILE A 61 33.94 18.89 3.19
N VAL A 62 34.12 17.95 2.26
CA VAL A 62 35.39 17.78 1.51
C VAL A 62 35.33 18.57 0.20
N ASN A 63 34.22 18.44 -0.53
CA ASN A 63 33.93 19.18 -1.76
C ASN A 63 32.44 19.56 -1.80
N THR A 64 32.13 20.62 -2.55
CA THR A 64 30.77 21.06 -2.87
C THR A 64 30.66 21.24 -4.37
N TYR A 65 29.62 20.67 -4.97
CA TYR A 65 29.37 20.73 -6.42
C TYR A 65 28.03 21.40 -6.71
N VAL A 66 27.88 21.94 -7.91
CA VAL A 66 26.63 22.56 -8.36
C VAL A 66 25.57 21.47 -8.59
N HIS A 67 24.37 21.67 -8.04
CA HIS A 67 23.21 20.79 -8.26
C HIS A 67 22.03 21.57 -8.84
N ASP A 68 21.26 20.93 -9.71
CA ASP A 68 20.04 21.48 -10.29
C ASP A 68 18.89 21.41 -9.27
N HIS A 69 18.60 22.55 -8.64
CA HIS A 69 17.55 22.74 -7.64
C HIS A 69 16.12 22.44 -8.16
N ARG A 70 15.92 22.32 -9.47
CA ARG A 70 14.62 21.95 -10.05
C ARG A 70 14.41 20.44 -10.07
N GLY A 71 15.47 19.64 -9.93
CA GLY A 71 15.38 18.19 -9.88
C GLY A 71 15.03 17.72 -8.46
N PHE A 72 13.81 17.24 -8.27
CA PHE A 72 13.39 16.65 -6.99
C PHE A 72 14.00 15.25 -6.84
N THR A 73 15.20 15.16 -6.26
CA THR A 73 15.99 13.92 -6.15
C THR A 73 15.23 12.82 -5.40
N GLN A 74 15.12 11.63 -5.99
CA GLN A 74 14.52 10.43 -5.38
C GLN A 74 15.45 9.20 -5.43
N GLY A 75 16.60 9.33 -6.09
CA GLY A 75 17.67 8.34 -6.11
C GLY A 75 18.94 8.94 -6.69
N LEU A 76 20.10 8.52 -6.18
CA LEU A 76 21.40 9.05 -6.58
C LEU A 76 22.47 7.96 -6.54
N VAL A 77 23.21 7.80 -7.63
CA VAL A 77 24.32 6.84 -7.78
C VAL A 77 25.53 7.57 -8.36
N PHE A 78 26.72 7.23 -7.88
CA PHE A 78 27.99 7.68 -8.47
C PHE A 78 28.70 6.47 -9.07
N GLU A 79 28.97 6.52 -10.37
CA GLU A 79 29.62 5.43 -11.11
C GLU A 79 30.46 6.01 -12.25
N GLY A 80 31.71 5.56 -12.37
CA GLY A 80 32.59 5.94 -13.47
C GLY A 80 32.85 7.46 -13.60
N GLY A 81 32.80 8.22 -12.50
CA GLY A 81 33.01 9.67 -12.52
C GLY A 81 31.76 10.51 -12.82
N PHE A 82 30.59 9.88 -12.97
CA PHE A 82 29.33 10.54 -13.25
C PHE A 82 28.31 10.32 -12.13
N LEU A 83 27.36 11.24 -12.02
CA LEU A 83 26.18 11.08 -11.20
C LEU A 83 25.03 10.56 -12.07
N TYR A 84 24.31 9.56 -11.55
CA TYR A 84 23.05 9.09 -12.10
C TYR A 84 21.96 9.40 -11.08
N GLU A 85 20.94 10.14 -11.50
CA GLU A 85 19.92 10.66 -10.60
C GLU A 85 18.52 10.36 -11.12
N GLY A 86 17.67 9.83 -10.24
CA GLY A 86 16.23 9.76 -10.46
C GLY A 86 15.58 11.01 -9.86
N THR A 87 14.78 11.72 -10.65
CA THR A 87 13.96 12.85 -10.19
C THR A 87 12.50 12.46 -10.12
N GLY A 88 11.78 13.03 -9.17
CA GLY A 88 10.33 12.95 -9.02
C GLY A 88 9.61 14.23 -9.46
N LEU A 89 8.39 14.38 -8.93
CA LEU A 89 7.31 15.29 -9.33
C LEU A 89 6.34 14.66 -10.35
N ARG A 90 5.04 14.79 -10.08
CA ARG A 90 3.97 14.22 -10.93
C ARG A 90 4.14 14.72 -12.37
N ALA A 91 4.12 13.78 -13.31
CA ALA A 91 4.35 14.01 -14.75
C ALA A 91 5.69 14.67 -15.12
N GLN A 92 6.66 14.69 -14.20
CA GLN A 92 7.97 15.34 -14.38
C GLN A 92 9.13 14.44 -13.96
N SER A 93 8.86 13.19 -13.61
CA SER A 93 9.88 12.22 -13.22
C SER A 93 10.84 11.93 -14.38
N SER A 94 12.13 11.84 -14.07
CA SER A 94 13.17 11.55 -15.06
C SER A 94 14.34 10.77 -14.48
N LEU A 95 15.09 10.07 -15.32
CA LEU A 95 16.41 9.52 -15.02
C LEU A 95 17.46 10.32 -15.79
N ARG A 96 18.48 10.83 -15.11
CA ARG A 96 19.51 11.69 -15.72
C ARG A 96 20.93 11.24 -15.38
N ARG A 97 21.84 11.35 -16.35
CA ARG A 97 23.30 11.26 -16.13
C ARG A 97 23.87 12.68 -16.10
N VAL A 98 24.67 12.99 -15.10
CA VAL A 98 25.13 14.34 -14.77
C VAL A 98 26.65 14.35 -14.60
N ALA A 99 27.30 15.38 -15.14
CA ALA A 99 28.71 15.65 -14.90
C ALA A 99 28.90 16.18 -13.46
N LEU A 100 29.75 15.53 -12.66
CA LEU A 100 29.93 15.84 -11.24
C LEU A 100 30.30 17.31 -10.98
N GLU A 101 31.34 17.80 -11.66
CA GLU A 101 31.92 19.12 -11.40
C GLU A 101 30.99 20.28 -11.75
N THR A 102 30.22 20.15 -12.84
CA THR A 102 29.44 21.24 -13.41
C THR A 102 27.95 21.15 -13.11
N GLY A 103 27.45 19.97 -12.71
CA GLY A 103 26.01 19.71 -12.62
C GLY A 103 25.30 19.63 -13.97
N ALA A 104 26.05 19.60 -15.09
CA ALA A 104 25.47 19.56 -16.43
C ALA A 104 24.82 18.20 -16.72
N ILE A 105 23.58 18.22 -17.23
CA ILE A 105 22.87 17.01 -17.65
C ILE A 105 23.45 16.53 -18.98
N LEU A 106 24.10 15.37 -18.96
CA LEU A 106 24.72 14.74 -20.13
C LEU A 106 23.73 13.84 -20.89
N GLN A 107 22.75 13.30 -20.19
CA GLN A 107 21.69 12.46 -20.77
C GLN A 107 20.45 12.53 -19.88
N LEU A 108 19.27 12.56 -20.49
CA LEU A 108 17.98 12.60 -19.82
C LEU A 108 17.02 11.58 -20.44
N HIS A 109 16.37 10.80 -19.60
CA HIS A 109 15.28 9.91 -19.97
C HIS A 109 14.05 10.28 -19.14
N ARG A 110 12.97 10.71 -19.78
CA ARG A 110 11.71 11.00 -19.08
C ARG A 110 10.96 9.70 -18.83
N LEU A 111 10.41 9.57 -17.62
CA LEU A 111 9.56 8.44 -17.29
C LEU A 111 8.15 8.68 -17.87
N PRO A 112 7.42 7.61 -18.23
CA PRO A 112 6.01 7.72 -18.61
C PRO A 112 5.15 8.31 -17.49
N ASP A 113 4.06 8.97 -17.89
CA ASP A 113 3.00 9.38 -16.98
C ASP A 113 2.21 8.15 -16.50
N HIS A 114 1.65 8.23 -15.30
CA HIS A 114 0.84 7.20 -14.65
C HIS A 114 -0.61 7.65 -14.47
#